data_AF-A0A8T6U6A5-F1
#
_entry.id   AF-A0A8T6U6A5-F1
#
_cell.length_a   1.000
_cell.length_b   1.000
_cell.length_c   1.000
_cell.angle_alpha   90.00
_cell.angle_beta   90.00
_cell.angle_gamma   90.00
#
_symmetry.space_group_name_H-M   'P 1'
#
loop_
_entity.id
_entity.type
_entity.pdbx_description
1 polymer ?
#
loop_
_entity_poly.entity_id
_entity_poly.type
_entity_poly.pdbx_seq_one_letter_code
_entity_poly.pdbx_strand_id
1 'polypeptide(L)'
;MGFKQKLPIRLSQRFSTKKAHAMQLRLSKQVIHEDTLPETINYVAGVDVAYTKGMSIGAVAVLDFASLSLVESQVVRLKTRFPYIPTLLSFREIPPAYSAIKKLQTQPDVFLVDG
;
A
#
# COMPACT_ATOMS: atom_id res chain seq x y z
N MET A 1 30.84 6.01 12.36
CA MET A 1 31.13 5.27 11.11
C MET A 1 29.84 5.27 10.27
N GLY A 2 29.69 6.24 9.35
CA GLY A 2 28.43 6.49 8.68
C GLY A 2 28.18 5.52 7.53
N PHE A 3 27.20 4.63 7.68
CA PHE A 3 26.71 3.80 6.58
C PHE A 3 25.99 4.69 5.56
N LYS A 4 26.71 5.16 4.53
CA LYS A 4 26.09 5.67 3.31
C LYS A 4 25.55 4.47 2.52
N GLN A 5 24.34 4.03 2.82
CA GLN A 5 23.60 3.17 1.90
C GLN A 5 23.38 3.96 0.60
N LYS A 6 24.00 3.51 -0.50
CA LYS A 6 23.71 4.03 -1.83
C LYS A 6 22.26 3.67 -2.15
N LEU A 7 21.37 4.65 -2.07
CA LEU A 7 19.97 4.49 -2.48
C LEU A 7 19.95 4.17 -3.99
N PRO A 8 19.47 2.99 -4.41
CA PRO A 8 19.51 2.55 -5.82
C PRO A 8 18.60 3.38 -6.74
N ILE A 9 17.80 4.28 -6.16
CA ILE A 9 16.88 5.17 -6.84
C ILE A 9 17.18 6.60 -6.38
N ARG A 10 17.45 7.50 -7.32
CA ARG A 10 17.55 8.93 -7.00
C ARG A 10 16.17 9.44 -6.63
N LEU A 11 16.01 9.79 -5.36
CA LEU A 11 14.85 10.54 -4.88
C LEU A 11 14.70 11.81 -5.73
N SER A 12 13.47 12.14 -6.11
CA SER A 12 13.23 13.43 -6.79
C SER A 12 13.74 14.56 -5.89
N GLN A 13 14.28 15.63 -6.47
CA GLN A 13 14.73 16.81 -5.71
C GLN A 13 13.61 17.45 -4.86
N ARG A 14 12.34 17.06 -5.11
CA ARG A 14 11.16 17.52 -4.36
C ARG A 14 10.86 16.67 -3.12
N PHE A 15 11.44 15.47 -2.98
CA PHE A 15 11.17 14.61 -1.84
C PHE A 15 11.98 15.03 -0.60
N SER A 16 11.31 15.07 0.55
CA SER A 16 11.91 15.43 1.84
C SER A 16 11.36 14.50 2.92
N THR A 17 12.25 13.81 3.64
CA THR A 17 11.88 12.96 4.78
C THR A 17 11.16 13.77 5.87
N LYS A 18 11.60 15.00 6.14
CA LYS A 18 10.91 15.93 7.05
C LYS A 18 9.46 16.19 6.62
N LYS A 19 9.22 16.45 5.32
CA LYS A 19 7.86 16.64 4.80
C LYS A 19 7.05 15.34 4.85
N ALA A 20 7.66 14.19 4.58
CA ALA A 20 7.01 12.88 4.66
C ALA A 20 6.53 12.56 6.08
N HIS A 21 7.37 12.76 7.10
CA HIS A 21 6.97 12.59 8.50
C HIS A 21 5.91 13.61 8.93
N ALA A 22 6.02 14.86 8.51
CA ALA A 22 4.97 15.85 8.77
C ALA A 22 3.63 15.43 8.16
N MET A 23 3.64 14.80 6.98
CA MET A 23 2.43 14.23 6.38
C MET A 23 1.89 13.04 7.17
N GLN A 24 2.75 12.11 7.60
CA GLN A 24 2.33 10.99 8.47
C GLN A 24 1.67 11.50 9.76
N LEU A 25 2.28 12.46 10.46
CA LEU A 25 1.71 13.08 11.67
C LEU A 25 0.40 13.82 11.44
N ARG A 26 0.21 14.39 10.25
CA ARG A 26 -1.05 15.04 9.88
C ARG A 26 -2.15 14.01 9.62
N LEU A 27 -1.83 12.93 8.91
CA LEU A 27 -2.77 11.85 8.60
C LEU A 27 -3.10 11.00 9.83
N SER A 28 -2.14 10.81 10.75
CA SER A 28 -2.38 10.04 11.97
C SER A 28 -3.46 10.66 12.86
N LYS A 29 -3.70 11.97 12.75
CA LYS A 29 -4.79 12.67 13.45
C LYS A 29 -6.18 12.42 12.84
N GLN A 30 -6.24 11.75 11.70
CA GLN A 30 -7.49 11.43 10.98
C GLN A 30 -7.86 9.95 11.13
N VAL A 31 -7.10 9.18 11.91
CA VAL A 31 -7.41 7.76 12.15
C VAL A 31 -8.63 7.70 13.06
N ILE A 32 -9.64 6.95 12.63
CA ILE A 32 -10.83 6.64 13.42
C ILE A 32 -10.51 5.39 14.24
N HIS A 33 -10.66 5.48 15.56
CA HIS A 33 -10.38 4.38 16.49
C HIS A 33 -11.65 3.62 16.91
N GLU A 34 -12.81 4.09 16.44
CA GLU A 34 -14.11 3.46 16.66
C GLU A 34 -14.38 2.42 15.58
N ASP A 35 -15.19 1.42 15.90
CA ASP A 35 -15.64 0.44 14.93
C ASP A 35 -16.62 1.10 13.94
N THR A 36 -16.26 1.10 12.67
CA THR A 36 -17.08 1.61 11.57
C THR A 36 -17.38 0.53 10.54
N LEU A 37 -17.24 -0.74 10.89
CA LEU A 37 -17.56 -1.85 10.01
C LEU A 37 -19.08 -1.97 9.80
N PRO A 38 -19.54 -2.40 8.61
CA PRO A 38 -20.94 -2.73 8.41
C PRO A 38 -21.33 -3.96 9.25
N GLU A 39 -22.61 -4.08 9.58
CA GLU A 39 -23.14 -5.23 10.34
C GLU A 39 -22.87 -6.58 9.66
N THR A 40 -22.79 -6.58 8.33
CA THR A 40 -22.48 -7.77 7.52
C THR A 40 -21.33 -7.48 6.59
N ILE A 41 -20.32 -8.35 6.61
CA ILE A 41 -19.16 -8.32 5.72
C ILE A 41 -19.37 -9.36 4.62
N ASN A 42 -19.44 -8.92 3.37
CA ASN A 42 -19.61 -9.78 2.20
C ASN A 42 -18.26 -10.04 1.53
N TYR A 43 -17.44 -9.00 1.39
CA TYR A 43 -16.19 -9.08 0.66
C TYR A 43 -15.02 -8.51 1.47
N VAL A 44 -13.93 -9.28 1.52
CA VAL A 44 -12.66 -8.84 2.10
C VAL A 44 -11.59 -8.83 1.03
N ALA A 45 -10.68 -7.85 1.08
CA ALA A 45 -9.59 -7.72 0.13
C ALA A 45 -8.24 -7.80 0.81
N GLY A 46 -7.38 -8.74 0.37
CA GLY A 46 -5.96 -8.75 0.73
C GLY A 46 -5.14 -7.90 -0.24
N VAL A 47 -4.19 -7.11 0.28
CA VAL A 47 -3.32 -6.24 -0.51
C VAL A 47 -1.85 -6.48 -0.13
N ASP A 48 -1.00 -6.70 -1.12
CA ASP A 48 0.43 -6.92 -0.94
C ASP A 48 1.25 -6.26 -2.06
N VAL A 49 2.52 -5.96 -1.79
CA VAL A 49 3.47 -5.37 -2.74
C VAL A 49 4.79 -6.13 -2.74
N ALA A 50 5.09 -6.78 -3.87
CA ALA A 50 6.38 -7.41 -4.13
C ALA A 50 7.34 -6.49 -4.89
N TYR A 51 8.64 -6.74 -4.78
CA TYR A 51 9.68 -6.00 -5.50
C TYR A 51 10.57 -6.93 -6.33
N THR A 52 10.85 -6.55 -7.58
CA THR A 52 11.79 -7.30 -8.42
C THR A 52 12.42 -6.38 -9.47
N LYS A 53 13.75 -6.48 -9.64
CA LYS A 53 14.51 -5.81 -10.73
C LYS A 53 14.12 -4.34 -10.96
N GLY A 54 13.97 -3.54 -9.90
CA GLY A 54 13.60 -2.12 -9.98
C GLY A 54 12.11 -1.83 -10.26
N MET A 55 11.26 -2.85 -10.16
CA MET A 55 9.81 -2.77 -10.29
C MET A 55 9.15 -3.07 -8.94
N SER A 56 8.04 -2.38 -8.68
CA SER A 56 7.11 -2.71 -7.61
C SER A 56 5.87 -3.35 -8.25
N ILE A 57 5.41 -4.47 -7.69
CA ILE A 57 4.25 -5.23 -8.13
C ILE A 57 3.23 -5.15 -7.01
N GLY A 58 2.15 -4.39 -7.22
CA GLY A 58 1.01 -4.36 -6.29
C GLY A 58 0.00 -5.41 -6.72
N ALA A 59 -0.51 -6.17 -5.77
CA ALA A 59 -1.57 -7.14 -5.97
C ALA A 59 -2.71 -6.87 -4.98
N VAL A 60 -3.94 -7.10 -5.43
CA VAL A 60 -5.13 -7.15 -4.57
C VAL A 60 -5.97 -8.36 -4.94
N ALA A 61 -6.48 -9.07 -3.95
CA ALA A 61 -7.38 -10.21 -4.12
C ALA A 61 -8.62 -10.01 -3.24
N VAL A 62 -9.79 -10.01 -3.86
CA VAL A 62 -11.09 -9.89 -3.20
C VAL A 62 -11.66 -11.30 -3.03
N LEU A 63 -12.01 -11.66 -1.80
CA LEU A 63 -12.63 -12.92 -1.45
C LEU A 63 -14.06 -12.69 -0.96
N ASP A 64 -14.94 -13.62 -1.26
CA ASP A 64 -16.20 -13.77 -0.54
C ASP A 64 -15.88 -14.18 0.90
N PHE A 65 -16.41 -13.43 1.89
CA PHE A 65 -15.99 -13.59 3.27
C PHE A 65 -16.48 -14.91 3.89
N ALA A 66 -17.66 -15.39 3.49
CA ALA A 66 -18.25 -16.61 4.04
C ALA A 66 -17.55 -17.88 3.54
N SER A 67 -17.20 -17.92 2.24
CA SER A 67 -16.63 -19.09 1.58
C SER A 67 -15.11 -19.02 1.41
N LEU A 68 -14.51 -17.84 1.54
CA LEU A 68 -13.11 -17.53 1.19
C LEU A 68 -12.76 -17.82 -0.27
N SER A 69 -13.76 -17.91 -1.14
CA SER A 69 -13.55 -18.11 -2.57
C SER A 69 -13.09 -16.81 -3.24
N LEU A 70 -12.19 -16.93 -4.22
CA LEU A 70 -11.67 -15.78 -4.97
C LEU A 70 -12.76 -15.21 -5.88
N VAL A 71 -13.09 -13.93 -5.67
CA VAL A 71 -14.09 -13.19 -6.46
C VAL A 71 -13.40 -12.38 -7.56
N GLU A 72 -12.36 -11.63 -7.20
CA GLU A 72 -11.61 -10.78 -8.13
C GLU A 72 -10.15 -10.71 -7.71
N SER A 73 -9.23 -10.55 -8.67
CA SER A 73 -7.87 -10.11 -8.36
C SER A 73 -7.34 -9.16 -9.41
N GLN A 74 -6.49 -8.22 -8.98
CA GLN A 74 -5.84 -7.26 -9.86
C GLN A 74 -4.36 -7.18 -9.53
N VAL A 75 -3.54 -7.10 -10.57
CA VAL A 75 -2.09 -6.94 -10.44
C VAL A 75 -1.63 -5.75 -11.28
N VAL A 76 -0.76 -4.94 -10.70
CA VAL A 76 -0.14 -3.79 -11.37
C VAL A 76 1.36 -3.80 -11.15
N ARG A 77 2.11 -3.57 -12.23
CA ARG A 77 3.57 -3.44 -12.20
C ARG A 77 3.98 -2.01 -12.54
N LEU A 78 4.65 -1.35 -11.61
CA LEU A 78 5.17 0.02 -11.76
C LEU A 78 6.69 0.03 -11.58
N LYS A 79 7.38 0.99 -12.21
CA LYS A 79 8.78 1.27 -11.88
C LYS A 79 8.84 1.74 -10.42
N THR A 80 9.75 1.17 -9.63
CA THR A 80 9.96 1.62 -8.24
C THR A 80 10.59 3.02 -8.27
N ARG A 81 9.84 4.02 -7.78
CA ARG A 81 10.28 5.43 -7.75
C ARG A 81 10.74 5.89 -6.38
N PHE A 82 10.48 5.10 -5.35
CA PHE A 82 10.81 5.42 -3.98
C PHE A 82 11.75 4.35 -3.41
N PRO A 83 12.91 4.70 -2.86
CA PRO A 83 13.81 3.75 -2.25
C PRO A 83 13.25 3.23 -0.91
N TYR A 84 13.85 2.17 -0.38
CA TYR A 84 13.54 1.74 0.99
C TYR A 84 14.12 2.77 1.97
N ILE A 85 13.26 3.35 2.79
CA ILE A 85 13.64 4.18 3.93
C ILE A 85 12.84 3.65 5.12
N PRO A 86 13.50 3.15 6.19
CA PRO A 86 12.81 2.69 7.40
C PRO A 86 11.80 3.75 7.89
N THR A 87 10.65 3.31 8.41
CA THR A 87 9.52 4.16 8.87
C THR A 87 8.76 4.95 7.78
N LEU A 88 9.20 4.91 6.52
CA LEU A 88 8.56 5.57 5.38
C LEU A 88 8.18 4.58 4.27
N LEU A 89 8.01 3.30 4.61
CA LEU A 89 7.74 2.22 3.66
C LEU A 89 6.46 2.46 2.85
N SER A 90 5.41 3.00 3.49
CA SER A 90 4.12 3.27 2.82
C SER A 90 4.25 4.18 1.59
N PHE A 91 5.23 5.10 1.55
CA PHE A 91 5.47 5.94 0.36
C PHE A 91 5.97 5.13 -0.85
N ARG A 92 6.56 3.97 -0.60
CA ARG A 92 7.01 3.01 -1.61
C ARG A 92 5.89 2.08 -2.07
N GLU A 93 4.98 1.70 -1.17
CA GLU A 93 3.98 0.63 -1.37
C GLU A 93 2.63 1.14 -1.81
N ILE A 94 2.21 2.31 -1.33
CA ILE A 94 0.92 2.91 -1.69
C ILE A 94 0.78 3.06 -3.21
N PRO A 95 1.77 3.56 -4.00
CA PRO A 95 1.57 3.74 -5.43
C PRO A 95 1.19 2.45 -6.20
N PRO A 96 1.92 1.32 -6.11
CA PRO A 96 1.51 0.07 -6.75
C PRO A 96 0.25 -0.55 -6.13
N ALA A 97 0.10 -0.54 -4.79
CA ALA A 97 -1.07 -1.09 -4.11
C ALA A 97 -2.36 -0.36 -4.52
N TYR A 98 -2.37 0.98 -4.41
CA TYR A 98 -3.50 1.82 -4.81
C TYR A 98 -3.82 1.66 -6.30
N SER A 99 -2.81 1.51 -7.16
CA SER A 99 -3.04 1.28 -8.59
C SER A 99 -3.73 -0.06 -8.88
N ALA A 100 -3.44 -1.10 -8.09
CA ALA A 100 -4.12 -2.38 -8.18
C ALA A 100 -5.56 -2.30 -7.66
N ILE A 101 -5.75 -1.68 -6.48
CA ILE A 101 -7.08 -1.43 -5.89
C ILE A 101 -7.98 -0.66 -6.85
N LYS A 102 -7.46 0.37 -7.53
CA LYS A 102 -8.24 1.22 -8.45
C LYS A 102 -8.75 0.47 -9.69
N LYS A 103 -8.27 -0.75 -9.96
CA LYS A 103 -8.76 -1.58 -11.06
C LYS A 103 -9.93 -2.48 -10.64
N LEU A 104 -10.17 -2.64 -9.34
CA LEU A 104 -11.26 -3.47 -8.85
C LEU A 104 -12.61 -2.98 -9.37
N GLN A 105 -13.45 -3.93 -9.75
CA GLN A 105 -14.85 -3.69 -10.06
C GLN A 105 -15.74 -4.04 -8.86
N THR A 106 -15.34 -5.03 -8.06
CA THR A 106 -15.96 -5.35 -6.78
C THR A 106 -15.50 -4.37 -5.70
N GLN A 107 -16.44 -3.87 -4.90
CA GLN A 107 -16.14 -3.02 -3.74
C GLN A 107 -16.02 -3.89 -2.48
N PRO A 108 -14.81 -4.05 -1.90
CA PRO A 108 -14.63 -4.78 -0.65
C PRO A 108 -15.12 -3.94 0.54
N ASP A 109 -15.63 -4.62 1.57
CA ASP A 109 -16.02 -3.98 2.84
C ASP A 109 -14.79 -3.69 3.71
N VAL A 110 -13.76 -4.55 3.64
CA VAL A 110 -12.54 -4.45 4.43
C VAL A 110 -11.31 -4.73 3.57
N PHE A 111 -10.25 -3.94 3.77
CA PHE A 111 -8.93 -4.20 3.22
C PHE A 111 -7.98 -4.69 4.34
N LEU A 112 -7.37 -5.85 4.11
CA LEU A 112 -6.27 -6.41 4.88
C LEU A 112 -4.97 -6.07 4.14
N VAL A 113 -4.11 -5.26 4.76
CA VAL A 113 -2.88 -4.75 4.15
C VAL A 113 -1.68 -5.34 4.88
N ASP A 114 -0.73 -5.92 4.14
CA ASP A 114 0.56 -6.34 4.71
C ASP A 114 1.44 -5.11 4.99
N GLY A 115 2.02 -5.02 6.20
CA GLY A 115 2.59 -3.79 6.75
C GLY A 115 3.77 -3.99 7.69
#